data_AF-A0A1J5CHN7-F1
#
_entry.id   AF-A0A1J5CHN7-F1
#
_cell.length_a   1.000
_cell.length_b   1.000
_cell.length_c   1.000
_cell.angle_alpha   90.00
_cell.angle_beta   90.00
_cell.angle_gamma   90.00
#
_symmetry.space_group_name_H-M   'P 1'
#
loop_
_entity.id
_entity.type
_entity.pdbx_description
1 polymer ?
#
loop_
_entity_poly.entity_id
_entity_poly.type
_entity_poly.pdbx_seq_one_letter_code
_entity_poly.pdbx_strand_id
1 'polypeptide(L)'
;MQIHQPLARTQIYLTETQQKRLSAASRRAAVSKSELIRLAVDQFLDQQTPTHHATQTQRLAELAGLWADRADMADPTAYVQALRRPRF
;
A
#
# COMPACT_ATOMS: atom_id res chain seq x y z
N MET A 1 4.46 -12.95 9.59
CA MET A 1 3.49 -14.04 9.34
C MET A 1 2.50 -13.55 8.29
N GLN A 2 2.42 -14.19 7.12
CA GLN A 2 1.42 -13.80 6.11
C GLN A 2 0.03 -14.23 6.60
N ILE A 3 -0.85 -13.26 6.83
CA ILE A 3 -2.22 -13.49 7.28
C ILE A 3 -3.05 -13.75 6.03
N HIS A 4 -3.35 -15.01 5.72
CA HIS A 4 -4.32 -15.32 4.66
C HIS A 4 -5.72 -14.93 5.15
N GLN A 5 -6.30 -13.88 4.56
CA GLN A 5 -7.71 -13.57 4.81
C GLN A 5 -8.62 -14.67 4.24
N PRO A 6 -9.69 -15.05 4.96
CA PRO A 6 -10.64 -16.06 4.48
C PRO A 6 -11.41 -15.53 3.27
N LEU A 7 -11.58 -16.38 2.25
CA LEU A 7 -12.34 -16.04 1.04
C LEU A 7 -13.84 -16.24 1.28
N ALA A 8 -14.64 -15.21 0.97
CA ALA A 8 -16.10 -15.30 0.91
C ALA A 8 -16.57 -15.48 -0.55
N ARG A 9 -17.55 -16.36 -0.77
CA ARG A 9 -18.14 -16.58 -2.11
C ARG A 9 -19.14 -15.47 -2.42
N THR A 10 -18.90 -14.75 -3.52
CA THR A 10 -19.82 -13.71 -4.02
C THR A 10 -20.26 -14.06 -5.43
N GLN A 11 -21.56 -13.96 -5.71
CA GLN A 11 -22.11 -14.12 -7.05
C GLN A 11 -22.37 -12.75 -7.66
N ILE A 12 -21.77 -12.50 -8.83
CA ILE A 12 -21.90 -11.24 -9.57
C ILE A 12 -22.32 -11.54 -11.01
N TYR A 13 -23.15 -10.67 -11.57
CA TYR A 13 -23.54 -10.75 -12.98
C TYR A 13 -22.63 -9.85 -13.81
N LEU A 14 -22.10 -10.40 -14.90
CA LEU A 14 -21.32 -9.68 -15.89
C LEU A 14 -22.03 -9.78 -17.23
N THR A 15 -21.97 -8.71 -18.02
CA THR A 15 -22.36 -8.76 -19.43
C THR A 15 -21.47 -9.75 -20.19
N GLU A 16 -21.98 -10.30 -21.29
CA GLU A 16 -21.20 -11.20 -22.16
C GLU A 16 -19.89 -10.53 -22.64
N THR A 17 -19.96 -9.24 -22.99
CA THR A 17 -18.80 -8.44 -23.39
C THR A 17 -17.77 -8.33 -22.27
N GLN A 18 -18.18 -8.07 -21.02
CA GLN A 18 -17.27 -8.05 -19.87
C GLN A 18 -16.65 -9.43 -19.65
N GLN A 19 -17.41 -10.52 -19.78
CA GLN A 19 -16.90 -11.87 -19.61
C GLN A 19 -15.84 -12.24 -20.66
N LYS A 20 -16.05 -11.85 -21.92
CA LYS A 20 -15.07 -12.02 -23.01
C LYS A 20 -13.79 -11.22 -22.73
N ARG A 21 -13.92 -9.95 -22.34
CA ARG A 21 -12.79 -9.08 -21.99
C ARG A 21 -12.01 -9.62 -20.79
N LEU A 22 -12.69 -10.06 -19.75
CA LEU A 22 -12.08 -10.65 -18.56
C LEU A 22 -11.31 -11.93 -18.90
N SER A 23 -11.87 -12.79 -19.75
CA SER A 23 -11.21 -14.02 -20.19
C SER A 23 -9.94 -13.74 -21.01
N ALA A 24 -9.98 -12.73 -21.88
CA ALA A 24 -8.80 -12.33 -22.64
C ALA A 24 -7.73 -11.73 -21.72
N ALA A 25 -8.12 -10.88 -20.77
CA ALA A 25 -7.21 -10.27 -19.82
C ALA A 25 -6.56 -11.29 -18.89
N SER A 26 -7.32 -12.25 -18.35
CA SER A 26 -6.79 -13.28 -17.46
C SER A 26 -5.75 -14.17 -18.16
N ARG A 27 -6.00 -14.52 -19.44
CA ARG A 27 -5.05 -15.27 -20.27
C ARG A 27 -3.75 -14.49 -20.51
N ARG A 28 -3.85 -13.20 -20.85
CA ARG A 28 -2.66 -12.35 -21.07
C ARG A 28 -1.82 -12.19 -19.81
N ALA A 29 -2.47 -12.10 -18.66
CA ALA A 29 -1.80 -11.94 -17.36
C ALA A 29 -1.39 -13.28 -16.71
N ALA A 30 -1.71 -14.42 -17.33
CA ALA A 30 -1.45 -15.77 -16.80
C ALA A 30 -2.00 -16.02 -15.38
N VAL A 31 -3.11 -15.36 -15.02
CA VAL A 31 -3.78 -15.50 -13.71
C VAL A 31 -5.21 -16.00 -13.88
N SER A 32 -5.79 -16.49 -12.78
CA SER A 32 -7.20 -16.90 -12.79
C SER A 32 -8.14 -15.68 -12.93
N LYS A 33 -9.35 -15.90 -13.44
CA LYS A 33 -10.38 -14.84 -13.50
C LYS A 33 -10.72 -14.29 -12.12
N SER A 34 -10.82 -15.16 -11.12
CA SER A 34 -11.12 -14.77 -9.74
C SER A 34 -10.02 -13.91 -9.15
N GLU A 35 -8.76 -14.23 -9.42
CA GLU A 35 -7.62 -13.43 -9.00
C GLU A 35 -7.58 -12.06 -9.67
N LEU A 36 -7.83 -12.02 -10.99
CA LEU A 36 -7.91 -10.75 -11.72
C LEU A 36 -9.07 -9.88 -11.23
N ILE A 37 -10.23 -10.48 -10.91
CA ILE A 37 -11.36 -9.76 -10.31
C ILE A 37 -10.96 -9.19 -8.95
N ARG A 38 -10.33 -9.99 -8.07
CA ARG A 38 -9.88 -9.51 -6.75
C ARG A 38 -8.91 -8.35 -6.88
N LEU A 39 -7.88 -8.48 -7.72
CA LEU A 39 -6.91 -7.40 -8.00
C LEU A 39 -7.60 -6.11 -8.47
N ALA A 40 -8.58 -6.21 -9.38
CA ALA A 40 -9.31 -5.06 -9.87
C ALA A 40 -10.19 -4.42 -8.79
N VAL A 41 -10.82 -5.23 -7.93
CA VAL A 41 -11.61 -4.76 -6.79
C VAL A 41 -10.72 -4.06 -5.77
N ASP A 42 -9.59 -4.67 -5.40
CA ASP A 42 -8.62 -4.08 -4.47
C ASP A 42 -8.12 -2.72 -4.99
N GLN A 43 -7.67 -2.67 -6.25
CA GLN A 43 -7.24 -1.43 -6.89
C GLN A 43 -8.32 -0.35 -6.91
N PHE A 44 -9.57 -0.74 -7.21
CA PHE A 44 -10.68 0.20 -7.22
C PHE A 44 -10.97 0.74 -5.81
N LEU A 45 -11.00 -0.12 -4.79
CA LEU A 45 -11.26 0.29 -3.40
C LEU A 45 -10.12 1.14 -2.84
N ASP A 46 -8.87 0.79 -3.15
CA ASP A 46 -7.68 1.57 -2.76
C ASP A 46 -7.72 2.98 -3.36
N GLN A 47 -8.15 3.11 -4.62
CA GLN A 47 -8.31 4.41 -5.29
C GLN A 47 -9.44 5.27 -4.71
N GLN A 48 -10.51 4.63 -4.21
CA GLN A 48 -11.67 5.32 -3.65
C GLN A 48 -11.50 5.70 -2.19
N THR A 49 -10.48 5.19 -1.51
CA THR A 49 -10.27 5.50 -0.10
C THR A 49 -9.25 6.64 0.03
N PRO A 50 -9.65 7.87 0.43
CA PRO A 50 -8.72 8.99 0.55
C PRO A 50 -7.67 8.83 1.67
N THR A 51 -7.73 7.74 2.45
CA THR A 51 -7.14 7.67 3.80
C THR A 51 -6.66 6.30 4.26
N HIS A 52 -6.61 5.25 3.40
CA HIS A 52 -6.16 3.91 3.85
C HIS A 52 -4.69 3.58 3.59
N HIS A 53 -3.91 4.56 3.12
CA HIS A 53 -2.54 4.65 3.60
C HIS A 53 -2.64 5.42 4.90
N ALA A 54 -2.14 4.86 6.01
CA ALA A 54 -1.74 5.67 7.16
C ALA A 54 -1.20 6.99 6.60
N THR A 55 -1.91 8.09 6.88
CA THR A 55 -1.62 9.38 6.25
C THR A 55 -0.13 9.64 6.42
N GLN A 56 0.51 10.39 5.53
CA GLN A 56 1.95 10.67 5.72
C GLN A 56 2.25 11.11 7.16
N THR A 57 1.34 11.86 7.78
CA THR A 57 1.30 12.20 9.20
C THR A 57 1.29 10.99 10.14
N GLN A 58 0.47 9.97 9.90
CA GLN A 58 0.36 8.77 10.72
C GLN A 58 1.59 7.86 10.60
N ARG A 59 2.18 7.73 9.39
CA ARG A 59 3.49 7.06 9.21
C ARG A 59 4.64 7.84 9.85
N LEU A 60 4.61 9.17 9.76
CA LEU A 60 5.58 10.03 10.44
C LEU A 60 5.42 9.97 11.97
N ALA A 61 4.19 9.80 12.47
CA ALA A 61 3.91 9.64 13.89
C ALA A 61 4.43 8.29 14.42
N GLU A 62 4.33 7.21 13.64
CA GLU A 62 4.93 5.92 14.00
C GLU A 62 6.46 5.97 14.08
N LEU A 63 7.10 6.84 13.29
CA LEU A 63 8.54 7.08 13.31
C LEU A 63 8.97 8.14 14.35
N ALA A 64 8.03 8.92 14.87
CA ALA A 64 8.31 9.96 15.84
C ALA A 64 8.70 9.32 17.18
N GLY A 65 9.91 9.65 17.66
CA GLY A 65 10.44 9.14 18.92
C GLY A 65 11.39 7.95 18.79
N LEU A 66 11.57 7.37 17.60
CA LEU A 66 12.50 6.25 17.37
C LEU A 66 13.95 6.56 17.79
N TRP A 67 14.34 7.84 17.75
CA TRP A 67 15.67 8.32 18.15
C TRP A 67 15.66 9.20 19.40
N ALA A 68 14.55 9.24 20.15
CA ALA A 68 14.43 10.07 21.34
C ALA A 68 15.42 9.66 22.45
N ASP A 69 15.71 8.36 22.55
CA ASP A 69 16.53 7.80 23.63
C ASP A 69 18.00 7.55 23.22
N ARG A 70 18.50 8.24 22.18
CA ARG A 70 19.90 8.12 21.77
C ARG A 70 20.83 8.83 22.76
N ALA A 71 21.45 8.05 23.65
CA ALA A 71 22.41 8.54 24.64
C ALA A 71 23.76 8.99 24.05
N ASP A 72 24.05 8.65 22.79
CA ASP A 72 25.29 8.98 22.09
C ASP A 72 25.26 10.37 21.41
N MET A 73 24.13 11.07 21.48
CA MET A 73 23.90 12.32 20.77
C MET A 73 23.69 13.46 21.76
N ALA A 74 24.75 14.21 22.05
CA ALA A 74 24.74 15.26 23.07
C ALA A 74 23.86 16.47 22.71
N ASP A 75 23.76 16.83 21.42
CA ASP A 75 22.87 17.88 20.94
C ASP A 75 22.19 17.44 19.63
N PRO A 76 20.91 17.07 19.68
CA PRO A 76 20.16 16.66 18.51
C PRO A 76 20.03 17.72 17.42
N THR A 77 19.98 18.99 17.83
CA THR A 77 19.73 20.13 16.95
C THR A 77 20.98 20.48 16.16
N ALA A 78 22.13 20.59 16.83
CA ALA A 78 23.42 20.83 16.15
C ALA A 78 23.76 19.71 15.15
N TYR A 79 23.47 18.45 15.50
CA TYR A 79 23.69 17.31 14.61
C TYR A 79 22.86 17.37 13.33
N VAL A 80 21.55 17.66 13.42
CA VAL A 80 20.68 17.80 12.24
C VAL A 80 21.09 18.99 11.37
N GLN A 81 21.49 20.10 11.99
CA GLN A 81 22.00 21.27 11.28
C GLN A 81 23.29 20.95 10.50
N ALA A 82 24.20 20.16 11.08
CA ALA A 82 25.40 19.71 10.39
C ALA A 82 25.10 18.82 9.18
N LEU A 83 24.08 17.95 9.26
CA LEU A 83 23.64 17.11 8.14
C LEU A 83 22.97 17.90 7.00
N ARG A 84 22.29 19.01 7.31
CA ARG A 84 21.64 19.87 6.31
C ARG A 84 22.59 20.87 5.65
N ARG A 85 23.79 21.07 6.19
CA ARG A 85 24.77 21.95 5.55
C ARG A 85 25.22 21.31 4.23
N PRO A 86 25.15 22.04 3.11
CA PRO A 86 25.63 21.52 1.85
C PRO A 86 27.13 21.25 1.95
N ARG A 87 27.53 20.04 1.56
CA ARG A 87 28.95 19.64 1.50
C ARG A 87 29.46 20.08 0.13
N PHE A 88 29.87 21.33 0.02
CA PHE A 88 30.64 21.85 -1.10
C PHE A 88 32.00 22.29 -0.59
#